data_AF-A0A3B6CED1-F1
#
_entry.id   AF-A0A3B6CED1-F1
#
_cell.length_a   1.000
_cell.length_b   1.000
_cell.length_c   1.000
_cell.angle_alpha   90.00
_cell.angle_beta   90.00
_cell.angle_gamma   90.00
#
_symmetry.space_group_name_H-M   'P 1'
#
loop_
_entity.id
_entity.type
_entity.pdbx_description
1 polymer ?
#
loop_
_entity_poly.entity_id
_entity_poly.type
_entity_poly.pdbx_seq_one_letter_code
_entity_poly.pdbx_strand_id
1 'polypeptide(L)'
;MGVGPSVADGGDTTAVTGSISEVPKISGTHEFTIREYSRTKGMGVGKSILSQYFSVDGRRWYIRFYPDGYSTADGAWIAFYAQTLYKPQFRPVRAEFTFQLLGPNGDVRHTRRSDRACKYDTFCNSWGIRRYITREQLESAALGAIHADSITVRCTVTIHLARRRSLAINRPGLVQMPPPPPSNHGENSLRFLAGGKAPFDVRFDVDGEIFEAHRMVVAAQSAWFESLLYGHGREAGKDVFEVGGGIVTAEAFRGVLHFIYTDELPPEAAKGRGSYDLTLRLFEAADYYLIERLKLMCACRLGDFIKDSTVDALMVIAEDYSCKDLAQACRNFAARRGLSLAAIKRRLVSSAAPATRRIMDVPAPSTSG
;
A
#
# COMPACT_ATOMS: atom_id res chain seq x y z
N MET A 1 -84.10 37.32 -15.69
CA MET A 1 -83.33 36.76 -14.57
C MET A 1 -82.36 35.74 -15.14
N GLY A 2 -81.06 35.96 -14.95
CA GLY A 2 -80.00 35.12 -15.49
C GLY A 2 -78.65 35.69 -15.07
N VAL A 3 -78.29 35.48 -13.80
CA VAL A 3 -77.00 35.83 -13.23
C VAL A 3 -75.99 34.79 -13.74
N GLY A 4 -75.06 35.21 -14.61
CA GLY A 4 -73.94 34.41 -15.08
C GLY A 4 -72.72 34.56 -14.18
N PRO A 5 -71.83 33.56 -14.07
CA PRO A 5 -71.20 33.21 -12.82
C PRO A 5 -69.81 33.83 -12.57
N SER A 6 -69.52 33.87 -11.27
CA SER A 6 -68.29 34.15 -10.55
C SER A 6 -67.02 33.59 -11.20
N VAL A 7 -66.01 34.46 -11.33
CA VAL A 7 -64.62 34.11 -11.62
C VAL A 7 -64.04 33.45 -10.37
N ALA A 8 -63.69 32.17 -10.48
CA ALA A 8 -63.02 31.42 -9.44
C ALA A 8 -61.52 31.79 -9.39
N ASP A 9 -61.07 32.06 -8.17
CA ASP A 9 -59.72 32.42 -7.77
C ASP A 9 -58.72 31.33 -8.14
N GLY A 10 -57.65 31.73 -8.84
CA GLY A 10 -56.59 30.84 -9.28
C GLY A 10 -55.71 30.46 -8.11
N GLY A 11 -55.95 29.26 -7.55
CA GLY A 11 -55.10 28.66 -6.53
C GLY A 11 -53.69 28.46 -7.07
N ASP A 12 -52.75 29.27 -6.58
CA ASP A 12 -51.32 29.18 -6.86
C ASP A 12 -50.76 27.91 -6.19
N THR A 13 -50.82 26.78 -6.91
CA THR A 13 -50.20 25.53 -6.48
C THR A 13 -48.69 25.63 -6.64
N THR A 14 -48.02 26.01 -5.55
CA THR A 14 -46.56 25.96 -5.44
C THR A 14 -46.06 24.53 -5.68
N ALA A 15 -45.38 24.32 -6.79
CA ALA A 15 -44.74 23.04 -7.11
C ALA A 15 -43.52 22.84 -6.20
N VAL A 16 -43.64 21.94 -5.22
CA VAL A 16 -42.53 21.53 -4.35
C VAL A 16 -41.62 20.57 -5.12
N THR A 17 -40.40 21.01 -5.43
CA THR A 17 -39.34 20.11 -5.93
C THR A 17 -38.48 19.62 -4.77
N GLY A 18 -38.44 18.31 -4.56
CA GLY A 18 -37.52 17.67 -3.62
C GLY A 18 -36.25 17.16 -4.33
N SER A 19 -35.11 17.22 -3.66
CA SER A 19 -33.92 16.48 -4.08
C SER A 19 -33.38 15.66 -2.91
N ILE A 20 -32.95 14.43 -3.20
CA ILE A 20 -32.40 13.51 -2.21
C ILE A 20 -30.89 13.42 -2.45
N SER A 21 -30.10 13.77 -1.43
CA SER A 21 -28.64 13.65 -1.46
C SER A 21 -28.21 12.43 -0.65
N GLU A 22 -28.05 11.28 -1.31
CA GLU A 22 -27.48 10.08 -0.69
C GLU A 22 -25.98 9.99 -0.95
N VAL A 23 -25.20 9.79 0.11
CA VAL A 23 -23.77 9.49 0.02
C VAL A 23 -23.64 7.97 -0.09
N PRO A 24 -23.07 7.41 -1.17
CA PRO A 24 -22.91 5.97 -1.28
C PRO A 24 -22.04 5.43 -0.14
N LYS A 25 -22.46 4.32 0.44
CA LYS A 25 -21.81 3.69 1.59
C LYS A 25 -21.38 2.27 1.22
N ILE A 26 -20.20 1.86 1.71
CA ILE A 26 -19.72 0.47 1.64
C ILE A 26 -19.43 -0.01 3.05
N SER A 27 -19.95 -1.19 3.40
CA SER A 27 -19.84 -1.73 4.75
C SER A 27 -19.12 -3.07 4.73
N GLY A 28 -18.39 -3.35 5.80
CA GLY A 28 -17.85 -4.67 6.09
C GLY A 28 -17.92 -4.97 7.58
N THR A 29 -18.09 -6.24 7.90
CA THR A 29 -18.31 -6.71 9.26
C THR A 29 -17.29 -7.78 9.63
N HIS A 30 -16.83 -7.76 10.86
CA HIS A 30 -15.86 -8.71 11.39
C HIS A 30 -16.18 -9.07 12.84
N GLU A 31 -16.08 -10.34 13.17
CA GLU A 31 -16.26 -10.85 14.52
C GLU A 31 -14.90 -11.18 15.12
N PHE A 32 -14.67 -10.67 16.32
CA PHE A 32 -13.45 -10.88 17.08
C PHE A 32 -13.78 -11.53 18.42
N THR A 33 -13.42 -12.80 18.53
CA THR A 33 -13.51 -13.57 19.78
C THR A 33 -12.22 -13.45 20.56
N ILE A 34 -12.32 -12.93 21.77
CA ILE A 34 -11.24 -12.85 22.76
C ILE A 34 -11.41 -14.05 23.69
N ARG A 35 -10.53 -15.03 23.53
CA ARG A 35 -10.48 -16.21 24.41
C ARG A 35 -9.67 -15.91 25.66
N GLU A 36 -9.95 -16.65 26.73
CA GLU A 36 -9.30 -16.48 28.03
C GLU A 36 -9.44 -15.04 28.56
N TYR A 37 -10.65 -14.48 28.45
CA TYR A 37 -10.99 -13.10 28.83
C TYR A 37 -10.51 -12.75 30.23
N SER A 38 -10.64 -13.67 31.19
CA SER A 38 -10.15 -13.51 32.57
C SER A 38 -8.67 -13.12 32.63
N ARG A 39 -7.83 -13.67 31.74
CA ARG A 39 -6.38 -13.40 31.66
C ARG A 39 -6.04 -12.08 30.99
N THR A 40 -7.01 -11.44 30.34
CA THR A 40 -6.82 -10.12 29.72
C THR A 40 -6.89 -8.99 30.75
N LYS A 41 -7.40 -9.26 31.96
CA LYS A 41 -7.49 -8.30 33.06
C LYS A 41 -6.11 -8.04 33.66
N GLY A 42 -5.82 -6.81 34.06
CA GLY A 42 -4.54 -6.44 34.67
C GLY A 42 -3.38 -6.27 33.68
N MET A 43 -3.65 -6.26 32.37
CA MET A 43 -2.68 -5.84 31.36
C MET A 43 -2.23 -4.38 31.56
N GLY A 44 -3.07 -3.57 32.19
CA GLY A 44 -2.81 -2.18 32.50
C GLY A 44 -3.54 -1.22 31.57
N VAL A 45 -3.88 -0.05 32.12
CA VAL A 45 -4.59 1.02 31.41
C VAL A 45 -3.88 1.37 30.10
N GLY A 46 -4.64 1.49 29.02
CA GLY A 46 -4.12 1.85 27.69
C GLY A 46 -3.39 0.72 26.96
N LYS A 47 -3.25 -0.47 27.55
CA LYS A 47 -2.82 -1.68 26.84
C LYS A 47 -4.00 -2.33 26.13
N SER A 48 -3.75 -2.89 24.95
CA SER A 48 -4.81 -3.42 24.11
C SER A 48 -4.45 -4.70 23.39
N ILE A 49 -5.48 -5.49 23.06
CA ILE A 49 -5.41 -6.64 22.18
C ILE A 49 -5.98 -6.23 20.81
N LEU A 50 -5.29 -6.62 19.73
CA LEU A 50 -5.69 -6.32 18.36
C LEU A 50 -6.23 -7.57 17.67
N SER A 51 -7.33 -7.45 16.94
CA SER A 51 -7.89 -8.53 16.13
C SER A 51 -7.04 -8.84 14.90
N GLN A 52 -7.39 -9.92 14.19
CA GLN A 52 -7.00 -10.04 12.79
C GLN A 52 -7.66 -8.94 11.95
N TYR A 53 -7.13 -8.70 10.75
CA TYR A 53 -7.69 -7.67 9.89
C TYR A 53 -8.87 -8.18 9.06
N PHE A 54 -9.74 -7.27 8.70
CA PHE A 54 -10.76 -7.46 7.67
C PHE A 54 -10.69 -6.32 6.64
N SER A 55 -11.21 -6.57 5.44
CA SER A 55 -11.09 -5.63 4.33
C SER A 55 -12.41 -4.91 4.05
N VAL A 56 -12.37 -3.58 3.97
CA VAL A 56 -13.50 -2.74 3.50
C VAL A 56 -12.96 -1.69 2.55
N ASP A 57 -13.48 -1.62 1.33
CA ASP A 57 -13.00 -0.72 0.26
C ASP A 57 -11.48 -0.84 0.00
N GLY A 58 -10.97 -2.07 -0.02
CA GLY A 58 -9.53 -2.35 -0.21
C GLY A 58 -8.63 -1.96 0.97
N ARG A 59 -9.18 -1.47 2.09
CA ARG A 59 -8.43 -1.09 3.30
C ARG A 59 -8.53 -2.16 4.36
N ARG A 60 -7.43 -2.35 5.10
CA ARG A 60 -7.36 -3.28 6.23
C ARG A 60 -7.77 -2.58 7.52
N TRP A 61 -8.82 -3.10 8.13
CA TRP A 61 -9.40 -2.67 9.39
C TRP A 61 -9.14 -3.69 10.49
N TYR A 62 -8.99 -3.21 11.71
CA TYR A 62 -8.70 -3.98 12.91
C TYR A 62 -9.63 -3.51 14.03
N ILE A 63 -9.99 -4.43 14.92
CA ILE A 63 -10.66 -4.14 16.17
C ILE A 63 -9.60 -4.12 17.26
N ARG A 64 -9.56 -3.06 18.06
CA ARG A 64 -8.67 -2.91 19.19
C ARG A 64 -9.49 -2.90 20.48
N PHE A 65 -9.18 -3.84 21.36
CA PHE A 65 -9.86 -4.09 22.63
C PHE A 65 -8.98 -3.66 23.81
N TYR A 66 -9.53 -2.85 24.71
CA TYR A 66 -8.87 -2.38 25.93
C TYR A 66 -9.61 -2.94 27.15
N PRO A 67 -9.10 -3.99 27.80
CA PRO A 67 -9.76 -4.63 28.95
C PRO A 67 -9.70 -3.80 30.24
N ASP A 68 -8.69 -2.95 30.41
CA ASP A 68 -8.46 -2.12 31.61
C ASP A 68 -8.68 -0.62 31.34
N GLY A 69 -9.48 -0.30 30.32
CA GLY A 69 -9.76 1.08 29.92
C GLY A 69 -8.70 1.69 29.02
N TYR A 70 -9.12 2.74 28.29
CA TYR A 70 -8.24 3.49 27.38
C TYR A 70 -7.33 4.48 28.12
N SER A 71 -7.84 5.10 29.19
CA SER A 71 -7.15 6.11 29.99
C SER A 71 -7.33 5.83 31.48
N THR A 72 -6.55 6.47 32.34
CA THR A 72 -6.59 6.24 33.80
C THR A 72 -7.95 6.63 34.39
N ALA A 73 -8.63 7.61 33.79
CA ALA A 73 -9.99 8.01 34.16
C ALA A 73 -11.08 7.00 33.73
N ASP A 74 -10.71 6.02 32.89
CA ASP A 74 -11.64 5.04 32.31
C ASP A 74 -11.35 3.60 32.77
N GLY A 75 -10.58 3.40 33.85
CA GLY A 75 -10.11 2.06 34.26
C GLY A 75 -11.20 1.04 34.61
N ALA A 76 -12.42 1.48 34.89
CA ALA A 76 -13.58 0.62 35.13
C ALA A 76 -14.32 0.23 33.83
N TRP A 77 -13.93 0.80 32.70
CA TRP A 77 -14.61 0.64 31.41
C TRP A 77 -13.83 -0.24 30.45
N ILE A 78 -14.57 -1.00 29.67
CA ILE A 78 -14.06 -1.67 28.48
C ILE A 78 -14.15 -0.70 27.31
N ALA A 79 -13.12 -0.66 26.46
CA ALA A 79 -13.13 0.14 25.24
C ALA A 79 -12.86 -0.69 23.99
N PHE A 80 -13.54 -0.33 22.90
CA PHE A 80 -13.32 -0.88 21.57
C PHE A 80 -13.05 0.24 20.56
N TYR A 81 -12.10 0.00 19.67
CA TYR A 81 -11.68 0.92 18.62
C TYR A 81 -11.58 0.21 17.28
N ALA A 82 -12.04 0.89 16.23
CA ALA A 82 -11.82 0.51 14.85
C ALA A 82 -10.57 1.25 14.38
N GLN A 83 -9.58 0.49 13.92
CA GLN A 83 -8.30 1.03 13.48
C GLN A 83 -8.05 0.60 12.04
N THR A 84 -7.61 1.53 11.21
CA THR A 84 -7.02 1.20 9.90
C THR A 84 -5.53 1.54 9.95
N LEU A 85 -4.68 0.71 9.35
CA LEU A 85 -3.28 1.08 9.16
C LEU A 85 -3.17 2.01 7.95
N TYR A 86 -2.48 3.13 8.13
CA TYR A 86 -2.19 4.04 7.04
C TYR A 86 -1.15 3.41 6.11
N LYS A 87 -1.36 3.58 4.81
CA LYS A 87 -0.29 3.46 3.81
C LYS A 87 -0.31 4.74 2.96
N PRO A 88 0.84 5.25 2.48
CA PRO A 88 0.93 6.49 1.69
C PRO A 88 -0.06 6.57 0.51
N GLN A 89 -0.39 5.42 -0.10
CA GLN A 89 -1.35 5.31 -1.19
C GLN A 89 -2.83 5.46 -0.79
N PHE A 90 -3.15 5.38 0.50
CA PHE A 90 -4.53 5.39 0.97
C PHE A 90 -5.00 6.80 1.34
N ARG A 91 -5.88 7.38 0.51
CA ARG A 91 -6.53 8.69 0.75
C ARG A 91 -7.28 8.72 2.09
N PRO A 92 -7.52 9.89 2.71
CA PRO A 92 -8.41 10.00 3.86
C PRO A 92 -9.81 9.44 3.57
N VAL A 93 -10.42 8.76 4.54
CA VAL A 93 -11.81 8.26 4.44
C VAL A 93 -12.64 8.73 5.62
N ARG A 94 -13.96 8.85 5.41
CA ARG A 94 -14.93 9.03 6.48
C ARG A 94 -15.65 7.71 6.71
N ALA A 95 -15.66 7.19 7.92
CA ALA A 95 -16.33 5.94 8.23
C ALA A 95 -17.06 5.98 9.58
N GLU A 96 -18.23 5.39 9.61
CA GLU A 96 -18.98 5.05 10.82
C GLU A 96 -18.57 3.65 11.28
N PHE A 97 -18.67 3.37 12.58
CA PHE A 97 -18.43 2.03 13.10
C PHE A 97 -19.48 1.66 14.15
N THR A 98 -19.78 0.37 14.26
CA THR A 98 -20.70 -0.20 15.25
C THR A 98 -20.04 -1.39 15.91
N PHE A 99 -20.08 -1.44 17.25
CA PHE A 99 -19.62 -2.57 18.05
C PHE A 99 -20.80 -3.24 18.73
N GLN A 100 -20.97 -4.54 18.46
CA GLN A 100 -22.01 -5.37 19.04
C GLN A 100 -21.37 -6.50 19.83
N LEU A 101 -21.67 -6.59 21.11
CA LEU A 101 -21.28 -7.71 21.94
C LEU A 101 -22.26 -8.86 21.71
N LEU A 102 -21.74 -10.04 21.41
CA LEU A 102 -22.55 -11.20 21.04
C LEU A 102 -22.65 -12.21 22.19
N GLY A 103 -23.81 -12.83 22.32
CA GLY A 103 -24.05 -14.02 23.13
C GLY A 103 -23.56 -15.31 22.42
N PRO A 104 -23.80 -16.48 23.03
CA PRO A 104 -23.23 -17.74 22.58
C PRO A 104 -23.87 -18.23 21.27
N ASN A 105 -25.11 -17.81 21.02
CA ASN A 105 -25.88 -18.16 19.83
C ASN A 105 -25.76 -17.08 18.74
N GLY A 106 -24.85 -16.11 18.90
CA GLY A 106 -24.66 -14.99 17.98
C GLY A 106 -25.68 -13.86 18.11
N ASP A 107 -26.54 -13.91 19.14
CA ASP A 107 -27.52 -12.87 19.45
C ASP A 107 -26.84 -11.63 20.08
N VAL A 108 -27.38 -10.45 19.82
CA VAL A 108 -26.74 -9.19 20.23
C VAL A 108 -27.14 -8.82 21.65
N ARG A 109 -26.16 -8.79 22.57
CA ARG A 109 -26.37 -8.46 24.00
C ARG A 109 -26.21 -6.97 24.30
N HIS A 110 -25.29 -6.31 23.61
CA HIS A 110 -25.04 -4.88 23.78
C HIS A 110 -24.58 -4.26 22.48
N THR A 111 -24.99 -3.03 22.19
CA THR A 111 -24.60 -2.32 20.96
C THR A 111 -24.26 -0.88 21.26
N ARG A 112 -23.14 -0.42 20.69
CA ARG A 112 -22.84 1.02 20.57
C ARG A 112 -22.33 1.30 19.16
N ARG A 113 -22.61 2.51 18.67
CA ARG A 113 -22.13 2.99 17.37
C ARG A 113 -21.47 4.35 17.51
N SER A 114 -20.68 4.74 16.52
CA SER A 114 -20.18 6.10 16.39
C SER A 114 -21.33 7.09 16.16
N ASP A 115 -21.30 8.24 16.83
CA ASP A 115 -22.32 9.29 16.66
C ASP A 115 -22.28 9.95 15.28
N ARG A 116 -21.13 9.87 14.61
CA ARG A 116 -20.89 10.46 13.28
C ARG A 116 -19.81 9.70 12.55
N ALA A 117 -19.74 9.89 11.23
CA ALA A 117 -18.61 9.44 10.44
C ALA A 117 -17.29 10.08 10.93
N CYS A 118 -16.35 9.24 11.34
CA CYS A 118 -15.02 9.62 11.79
C CYS A 118 -14.09 9.75 10.59
N LYS A 119 -13.22 10.76 10.59
CA LYS A 119 -12.21 10.95 9.55
C LYS A 119 -10.98 10.12 9.90
N TYR A 120 -10.68 9.13 9.06
CA TYR A 120 -9.48 8.31 9.15
C TYR A 120 -8.44 8.84 8.16
N ASP A 121 -7.34 9.37 8.69
CA ASP A 121 -6.26 9.99 7.92
C ASP A 121 -4.89 9.76 8.57
N THR A 122 -3.88 10.50 8.12
CA THR A 122 -2.51 10.43 8.64
C THR A 122 -2.39 10.87 10.11
N PHE A 123 -3.30 11.71 10.59
CA PHE A 123 -3.26 12.25 11.94
C PHE A 123 -4.07 11.39 12.91
N CYS A 124 -5.17 10.79 12.45
CA CYS A 124 -6.00 9.93 13.28
C CYS A 124 -6.47 8.71 12.48
N ASN A 125 -5.91 7.54 12.79
CA ASN A 125 -6.20 6.28 12.12
C ASN A 125 -6.97 5.27 12.98
N SER A 126 -7.39 5.68 14.19
CA SER A 126 -8.05 4.84 15.17
C SER A 126 -9.15 5.63 15.88
N TRP A 127 -10.39 5.18 15.74
CA TRP A 127 -11.56 5.78 16.41
C TRP A 127 -12.35 4.71 17.14
N GLY A 128 -12.95 5.06 18.28
CA GLY A 128 -13.59 4.07 19.15
C GLY A 128 -14.38 4.71 20.27
N ILE A 129 -14.88 3.85 21.16
CA ILE A 129 -15.74 4.22 22.29
C ILE A 129 -14.99 3.88 23.57
N ARG A 130 -14.47 4.92 24.23
CA ARG A 130 -13.68 4.83 25.48
C ARG A 130 -14.46 4.19 26.63
N ARG A 131 -15.77 4.43 26.67
CA ARG A 131 -16.70 3.97 27.70
C ARG A 131 -17.79 3.10 27.08
N TYR A 132 -17.40 1.96 26.51
CA TYR A 132 -18.32 1.11 25.76
C TYR A 132 -19.33 0.41 26.70
N ILE A 133 -18.80 -0.29 27.71
CA ILE A 133 -19.53 -0.98 28.78
C ILE A 133 -18.65 -0.99 30.04
N THR A 134 -19.24 -0.96 31.23
CA THR A 134 -18.45 -1.15 32.45
C THR A 134 -18.05 -2.62 32.58
N ARG A 135 -16.95 -2.90 33.28
CA ARG A 135 -16.53 -4.28 33.55
C ARG A 135 -17.59 -5.07 34.32
N GLU A 136 -18.18 -4.44 35.33
CA GLU A 136 -19.25 -5.03 36.14
C GLU A 136 -20.45 -5.45 35.28
N GLN A 137 -20.89 -4.59 34.34
CA GLN A 137 -21.97 -4.91 33.42
C GLN A 137 -21.61 -6.06 32.47
N LEU A 138 -20.38 -6.04 31.92
CA LEU A 138 -19.90 -7.10 31.02
C LEU A 138 -19.88 -8.47 31.72
N GLU A 139 -19.45 -8.50 32.98
CA GLU A 139 -19.31 -9.71 33.79
C GLU A 139 -20.62 -10.13 34.48
N SER A 140 -21.67 -9.32 34.38
CA SER A 140 -22.97 -9.63 34.98
C SER A 140 -23.62 -10.84 34.31
N ALA A 141 -24.17 -11.74 35.14
CA ALA A 141 -24.92 -12.90 34.65
C ALA A 141 -26.14 -12.48 33.81
N ALA A 142 -26.73 -11.31 34.11
CA ALA A 142 -27.87 -10.76 33.38
C ALA A 142 -27.53 -10.42 31.92
N LEU A 143 -26.32 -9.93 31.64
CA LEU A 143 -25.90 -9.65 30.26
C LEU A 143 -25.62 -10.93 29.49
N GLY A 144 -25.07 -11.95 30.16
CA GLY A 144 -24.84 -13.28 29.60
C GLY A 144 -24.02 -13.24 28.31
N ALA A 145 -22.95 -12.44 28.29
CA ALA A 145 -22.09 -12.25 27.10
C ALA A 145 -20.73 -12.94 27.19
N ILE A 146 -20.36 -13.46 28.37
CA ILE A 146 -19.13 -14.24 28.57
C ILE A 146 -19.48 -15.72 28.53
N HIS A 147 -18.84 -16.48 27.63
CA HIS A 147 -19.03 -17.92 27.49
C HIS A 147 -17.70 -18.63 27.36
N ALA A 148 -17.49 -19.69 28.15
CA ALA A 148 -16.23 -20.42 28.19
C ALA A 148 -15.02 -19.47 28.31
N ASP A 149 -15.10 -18.54 29.27
CA ASP A 149 -14.12 -17.47 29.50
C ASP A 149 -13.74 -16.71 28.22
N SER A 150 -14.72 -16.46 27.35
CA SER A 150 -14.51 -15.77 26.08
C SER A 150 -15.60 -14.73 25.84
N ILE A 151 -15.24 -13.64 25.18
CA ILE A 151 -16.18 -12.63 24.69
C ILE A 151 -16.04 -12.49 23.18
N THR A 152 -17.14 -12.24 22.48
CA THR A 152 -17.13 -12.00 21.03
C THR A 152 -17.72 -10.64 20.73
N VAL A 153 -16.98 -9.82 19.99
CA VAL A 153 -17.44 -8.52 19.50
C VAL A 153 -17.55 -8.54 17.98
N ARG A 154 -18.70 -8.14 17.45
CA ARG A 154 -18.91 -7.86 16.03
C ARG A 154 -18.68 -6.37 15.78
N CYS A 155 -17.74 -6.04 14.91
CA CYS A 155 -17.53 -4.70 14.42
C CYS A 155 -18.04 -4.58 12.99
N THR A 156 -18.89 -3.60 12.73
CA THR A 156 -19.28 -3.20 11.38
C THR A 156 -18.70 -1.82 11.10
N VAL A 157 -17.90 -1.69 10.04
CA VAL A 157 -17.37 -0.41 9.55
C VAL A 157 -18.08 -0.05 8.26
N THR A 158 -18.56 1.18 8.18
CA THR A 158 -19.29 1.72 7.03
C THR A 158 -18.57 2.96 6.50
N ILE A 159 -17.92 2.84 5.35
CA ILE A 159 -17.17 3.92 4.71
C ILE A 159 -18.12 4.74 3.84
N HIS A 160 -18.09 6.06 4.02
CA HIS A 160 -18.79 7.03 3.19
C HIS A 160 -17.92 7.33 1.97
N LEU A 161 -18.32 6.83 0.82
CA LEU A 161 -17.64 7.07 -0.43
C LEU A 161 -17.88 8.54 -0.80
N ALA A 162 -16.82 9.34 -0.77
CA ALA A 162 -16.90 10.70 -1.31
C ALA A 162 -17.30 10.57 -2.78
N ARG A 163 -18.41 11.23 -3.18
CA ARG A 163 -18.78 11.38 -4.59
C ARG A 163 -17.52 11.78 -5.33
N ARG A 164 -17.06 10.94 -6.26
CA ARG A 164 -16.04 11.36 -7.22
C ARG A 164 -16.62 12.62 -7.84
N ARG A 165 -16.09 13.81 -7.51
CA ARG A 165 -16.29 15.00 -8.33
C ARG A 165 -15.50 14.78 -9.63
N SER A 166 -15.91 13.80 -10.42
CA SER A 166 -15.91 14.01 -11.84
C SER A 166 -17.12 14.89 -12.08
N LEU A 167 -16.92 16.04 -12.71
CA LEU A 167 -17.98 16.87 -13.27
C LEU A 167 -18.65 16.09 -14.43
N ALA A 168 -19.16 14.89 -14.17
CA ALA A 168 -20.08 14.23 -15.06
C ALA A 168 -21.44 14.86 -14.79
N ILE A 169 -21.70 15.92 -15.56
CA ILE A 169 -23.02 16.54 -15.67
C ILE A 169 -24.00 15.40 -15.97
N ASN A 170 -24.83 15.04 -14.98
CA ASN A 170 -25.90 14.07 -15.17
C ASN A 170 -27.03 14.76 -15.95
N ARG A 171 -26.82 14.91 -17.26
CA ARG A 171 -27.89 15.23 -18.23
C ARG A 171 -28.64 13.92 -18.50
N PRO A 172 -29.95 13.82 -18.20
CA PRO A 172 -30.74 12.66 -18.61
C PRO A 172 -30.66 12.52 -20.14
N GLY A 173 -30.25 11.34 -20.62
CA GLY A 173 -30.09 11.05 -22.07
C GLY A 173 -28.66 10.72 -22.53
N LEU A 174 -27.65 10.84 -21.66
CA LEU A 174 -26.30 10.35 -22.00
C LEU A 174 -26.22 8.84 -21.75
N VAL A 175 -26.06 8.07 -22.84
CA VAL A 175 -25.61 6.67 -22.79
C VAL A 175 -24.31 6.64 -21.98
N GLN A 176 -24.26 5.84 -20.91
CA GLN A 176 -22.98 5.58 -20.22
C GLN A 176 -22.06 4.87 -21.22
N MET A 177 -21.08 5.61 -21.71
CA MET A 177 -20.04 5.02 -22.55
C MET A 177 -19.25 4.01 -21.70
N PRO A 178 -18.90 2.84 -22.27
CA PRO A 178 -18.01 1.92 -21.60
C PRO A 178 -16.68 2.64 -21.26
N PRO A 179 -16.02 2.26 -20.15
CA PRO A 179 -14.72 2.83 -19.83
C PRO A 179 -13.75 2.57 -21.00
N PRO A 180 -12.79 3.48 -21.24
CA PRO A 180 -11.76 3.21 -22.23
C PRO A 180 -11.01 1.92 -21.86
N PRO A 181 -10.52 1.16 -22.86
CA PRO A 181 -9.68 0.00 -22.59
C PRO A 181 -8.42 0.41 -21.80
N PRO A 182 -7.78 -0.53 -21.08
CA PRO A 182 -6.50 -0.28 -20.43
C PRO A 182 -5.45 0.29 -21.41
N SER A 183 -4.51 1.06 -20.88
CA SER A 183 -3.39 1.55 -21.70
C SER A 183 -2.61 0.36 -22.27
N ASN A 184 -2.32 0.41 -23.56
CA ASN A 184 -1.47 -0.54 -24.26
C ASN A 184 -0.18 0.13 -24.78
N HIS A 185 0.18 1.30 -24.25
CA HIS A 185 1.38 2.03 -24.69
C HIS A 185 2.65 1.20 -24.51
N GLY A 186 2.83 0.58 -23.33
CA GLY A 186 4.01 -0.26 -23.07
C GLY A 186 4.10 -1.48 -23.99
N GLU A 187 2.98 -2.18 -24.20
CA GLU A 187 2.91 -3.31 -25.14
C GLU A 187 3.21 -2.88 -26.58
N ASN A 188 2.65 -1.73 -27.01
CA ASN A 188 2.95 -1.17 -28.32
C ASN A 188 4.44 -0.81 -28.45
N SER A 189 5.06 -0.24 -27.41
CA SER A 189 6.49 0.08 -27.34
C SER A 189 7.36 -1.17 -27.44
N LEU A 190 7.06 -2.24 -26.70
CA LEU A 190 7.80 -3.50 -26.78
C LEU A 190 7.64 -4.19 -28.12
N ARG A 191 6.42 -4.22 -28.67
CA ARG A 191 6.18 -4.74 -30.02
C ARG A 191 7.00 -3.97 -31.05
N PHE A 192 7.12 -2.66 -30.88
CA PHE A 192 7.92 -1.81 -31.75
C PHE A 192 9.43 -2.09 -31.60
N LEU A 193 9.92 -2.23 -30.36
CA LEU A 193 11.30 -2.62 -30.03
C LEU A 193 11.65 -4.00 -30.64
N ALA A 194 10.84 -5.02 -30.38
CA ALA A 194 11.06 -6.38 -30.89
C ALA A 194 10.95 -6.49 -32.42
N GLY A 195 10.20 -5.59 -33.04
CA GLY A 195 10.00 -5.58 -34.49
C GLY A 195 11.19 -5.03 -35.30
N GLY A 196 12.14 -4.34 -34.65
CA GLY A 196 13.33 -3.76 -35.32
C GLY A 196 13.03 -2.78 -36.46
N LYS A 197 11.80 -2.22 -36.50
CA LYS A 197 11.36 -1.35 -37.59
C LYS A 197 11.86 0.08 -37.45
N ALA A 198 12.23 0.51 -36.24
CA ALA A 198 13.00 1.73 -36.03
C ALA A 198 14.49 1.40 -36.00
N PRO A 199 15.35 2.27 -36.56
CA PRO A 199 16.78 2.13 -36.41
C PRO A 199 17.16 2.33 -34.94
N PHE A 200 17.91 1.38 -34.39
CA PHE A 200 18.55 1.52 -33.10
C PHE A 200 19.75 2.45 -33.22
N ASP A 201 19.81 3.48 -32.36
CA ASP A 201 20.87 4.49 -32.34
C ASP A 201 21.84 4.29 -31.15
N VAL A 202 21.68 3.19 -30.42
CA VAL A 202 22.61 2.75 -29.36
C VAL A 202 22.55 1.24 -29.15
N ARG A 203 23.71 0.67 -28.84
CA ARG A 203 23.90 -0.72 -28.43
C ARG A 203 24.62 -0.79 -27.10
N PHE A 204 24.17 -1.69 -26.24
CA PHE A 204 24.77 -1.96 -24.94
C PHE A 204 25.33 -3.38 -24.93
N ASP A 205 26.61 -3.51 -24.62
CA ASP A 205 27.27 -4.79 -24.38
C ASP A 205 27.24 -5.08 -22.88
N VAL A 206 26.61 -6.19 -22.51
CA VAL A 206 26.52 -6.68 -21.14
C VAL A 206 27.05 -8.11 -21.10
N ASP A 207 28.27 -8.26 -20.59
CA ASP A 207 28.98 -9.55 -20.53
C ASP A 207 29.03 -10.30 -21.87
N GLY A 208 29.17 -9.57 -22.99
CA GLY A 208 29.24 -10.12 -24.35
C GLY A 208 27.88 -10.27 -25.05
N GLU A 209 26.76 -9.99 -24.36
CA GLU A 209 25.44 -9.92 -24.99
C GLU A 209 25.10 -8.49 -25.42
N ILE A 210 24.77 -8.32 -26.71
CA ILE A 210 24.44 -7.01 -27.28
C ILE A 210 22.93 -6.75 -27.20
N PHE A 211 22.57 -5.61 -26.63
CA PHE A 211 21.21 -5.10 -26.53
C PHE A 211 21.05 -3.82 -27.35
N GLU A 212 20.13 -3.82 -28.29
CA GLU A 212 19.81 -2.65 -29.10
C GLU A 212 18.70 -1.82 -28.46
N ALA A 213 18.84 -0.48 -28.49
CA ALA A 213 17.89 0.43 -27.84
C ALA A 213 17.86 1.81 -28.53
N HIS A 214 17.14 2.75 -27.91
CA HIS A 214 16.99 4.13 -28.39
C HIS A 214 17.52 5.12 -27.34
N ARG A 215 18.50 5.95 -27.69
CA ARG A 215 19.23 6.85 -26.78
C ARG A 215 18.30 7.72 -25.94
N MET A 216 17.38 8.41 -26.60
CA MET A 216 16.42 9.31 -25.93
C MET A 216 15.54 8.56 -24.93
N VAL A 217 15.11 7.33 -25.28
CA VAL A 217 14.20 6.55 -24.44
C VAL A 217 14.91 6.09 -23.17
N VAL A 218 16.13 5.56 -23.27
CA VAL A 218 16.88 5.10 -22.10
C VAL A 218 17.38 6.27 -21.23
N ALA A 219 17.85 7.36 -21.84
CA ALA A 219 18.31 8.55 -21.12
C ALA A 219 17.17 9.23 -20.34
N ALA A 220 15.97 9.33 -20.92
CA ALA A 220 14.83 9.96 -20.26
C ALA A 220 14.37 9.22 -18.98
N GLN A 221 14.75 7.96 -18.81
CA GLN A 221 14.33 7.12 -17.67
C GLN A 221 15.44 6.90 -16.63
N SER A 222 16.67 7.38 -16.87
CA SER A 222 17.82 7.12 -16.01
C SER A 222 18.86 8.23 -16.13
N ALA A 223 19.14 8.89 -15.01
CA ALA A 223 20.21 9.88 -14.93
C ALA A 223 21.59 9.26 -15.23
N TRP A 224 21.76 7.96 -14.97
CA TRP A 224 22.98 7.23 -15.32
C TRP A 224 23.15 7.13 -16.85
N PHE A 225 22.10 6.69 -17.56
CA PHE A 225 22.15 6.64 -19.04
C PHE A 225 22.19 8.03 -19.67
N GLU A 226 21.51 9.02 -19.09
CA GLU A 226 21.60 10.41 -19.53
C GLU A 226 23.05 10.91 -19.47
N SER A 227 23.74 10.68 -18.36
CA SER A 227 25.15 11.04 -18.19
C SER A 227 26.05 10.29 -19.17
N LEU A 228 25.84 8.99 -19.36
CA LEU A 228 26.62 8.17 -20.29
C LEU A 228 26.47 8.64 -21.75
N LEU A 229 25.24 8.93 -22.18
CA LEU A 229 24.91 9.16 -23.59
C LEU A 229 24.98 10.63 -24.01
N TYR A 230 24.73 11.56 -23.09
CA TYR A 230 24.65 12.99 -23.39
C TYR A 230 25.61 13.84 -22.53
N GLY A 231 26.41 13.22 -21.65
CA GLY A 231 27.45 13.91 -20.90
C GLY A 231 28.63 14.38 -21.78
N HIS A 232 29.48 15.25 -21.22
CA HIS A 232 30.63 15.85 -21.91
C HIS A 232 31.86 14.94 -22.04
N GLY A 233 31.66 13.63 -22.26
CA GLY A 233 32.72 12.62 -22.32
C GLY A 233 33.04 12.11 -23.73
N ARG A 234 34.22 11.47 -23.91
CA ARG A 234 34.64 10.81 -25.16
C ARG A 234 33.72 9.66 -25.61
N GLU A 235 32.84 9.21 -24.72
CA GLU A 235 31.94 8.07 -24.94
C GLU A 235 30.63 8.50 -25.59
N ALA A 236 30.22 9.78 -25.49
CA ALA A 236 28.95 10.26 -26.04
C ALA A 236 28.83 10.07 -27.56
N GLY A 237 29.94 9.97 -28.30
CA GLY A 237 29.96 9.71 -29.75
C GLY A 237 30.05 8.24 -30.17
N LYS A 238 30.02 7.28 -29.23
CA LYS A 238 30.04 5.85 -29.54
C LYS A 238 28.61 5.33 -29.79
N ASP A 239 28.53 4.26 -30.58
CA ASP A 239 27.29 3.51 -30.83
C ASP A 239 27.18 2.26 -29.95
N VAL A 240 28.29 1.77 -29.38
CA VAL A 240 28.35 0.58 -28.53
C VAL A 240 28.99 0.95 -27.19
N PHE A 241 28.31 0.60 -26.11
CA PHE A 241 28.75 0.87 -24.74
C PHE A 241 28.77 -0.42 -23.93
N GLU A 242 29.92 -0.73 -23.34
CA GLU A 242 30.01 -1.78 -22.33
C GLU A 242 29.42 -1.24 -21.02
N VAL A 243 28.40 -1.93 -20.48
CA VAL A 243 27.66 -1.49 -19.29
C VAL A 243 27.48 -2.63 -18.31
N GLY A 244 27.13 -2.30 -17.06
CA GLY A 244 26.89 -3.29 -16.01
C GLY A 244 28.13 -3.72 -15.24
N GLY A 245 29.34 -3.62 -15.83
CA GLY A 245 30.62 -3.76 -15.13
C GLY A 245 30.82 -5.07 -14.37
N GLY A 246 30.24 -6.17 -14.88
CA GLY A 246 30.23 -7.49 -14.22
C GLY A 246 29.32 -7.60 -12.98
N ILE A 247 28.59 -6.53 -12.64
CA ILE A 247 27.61 -6.51 -11.54
C ILE A 247 26.22 -6.86 -12.08
N VAL A 248 25.85 -6.25 -13.21
CA VAL A 248 24.54 -6.44 -13.84
C VAL A 248 24.60 -7.58 -14.85
N THR A 249 23.88 -8.67 -14.57
CA THR A 249 23.71 -9.76 -15.54
C THR A 249 22.87 -9.34 -16.74
N ALA A 250 23.11 -9.94 -17.91
CA ALA A 250 22.31 -9.72 -19.12
C ALA A 250 20.79 -9.94 -18.91
N GLU A 251 20.39 -10.92 -18.10
CA GLU A 251 18.98 -11.17 -17.75
C GLU A 251 18.35 -9.99 -16.98
N ALA A 252 19.08 -9.42 -16.02
CA ALA A 252 18.64 -8.24 -15.28
C ALA A 252 18.60 -7.00 -16.18
N PHE A 253 19.58 -6.83 -17.06
CA PHE A 253 19.60 -5.74 -18.04
C PHE A 253 18.41 -5.81 -19.01
N ARG A 254 18.04 -7.01 -19.46
CA ARG A 254 16.82 -7.22 -20.25
C ARG A 254 15.58 -6.76 -19.49
N GLY A 255 15.52 -7.02 -18.18
CA GLY A 255 14.47 -6.52 -17.29
C GLY A 255 14.46 -4.99 -17.14
N VAL A 256 15.65 -4.36 -17.09
CA VAL A 256 15.79 -2.89 -17.09
C VAL A 256 15.23 -2.29 -18.37
N LEU A 257 15.60 -2.82 -19.54
CA LEU A 257 15.05 -2.38 -20.81
C LEU A 257 13.54 -2.62 -20.86
N HIS A 258 13.05 -3.80 -20.46
CA HIS A 258 11.61 -4.06 -20.39
C HIS A 258 10.88 -2.96 -19.61
N PHE A 259 11.37 -2.61 -18.42
CA PHE A 259 10.81 -1.54 -17.61
C PHE A 259 10.85 -0.17 -18.32
N ILE A 260 11.98 0.21 -18.90
CA ILE A 260 12.14 1.50 -19.59
C ILE A 260 11.08 1.71 -20.69
N TYR A 261 10.71 0.65 -21.42
CA TYR A 261 9.72 0.74 -22.49
C TYR A 261 8.26 0.56 -22.03
N THR A 262 8.02 -0.02 -20.85
CA THR A 262 6.67 -0.40 -20.39
C THR A 262 6.19 0.26 -19.12
N ASP A 263 7.10 0.75 -18.27
CA ASP A 263 6.85 1.09 -16.86
C ASP A 263 6.32 -0.10 -16.02
N GLU A 264 6.58 -1.34 -16.45
CA GLU A 264 6.16 -2.57 -15.79
C GLU A 264 7.35 -3.49 -15.47
N LEU A 265 7.18 -4.39 -14.49
CA LEU A 265 8.16 -5.45 -14.23
C LEU A 265 8.06 -6.51 -15.33
N PRO A 266 9.18 -7.11 -15.76
CA PRO A 266 9.14 -8.23 -16.69
C PRO A 266 8.28 -9.37 -16.12
N PRO A 267 7.48 -10.08 -16.94
CA PRO A 267 6.56 -11.13 -16.48
C PRO A 267 7.21 -12.16 -15.55
N GLU A 268 8.47 -12.48 -15.80
CA GLU A 268 9.31 -13.43 -15.06
C GLU A 268 9.61 -12.95 -13.63
N ALA A 269 9.75 -11.63 -13.43
CA ALA A 269 9.90 -11.01 -12.10
C ALA A 269 8.52 -10.78 -11.43
N ALA A 270 7.51 -10.44 -12.22
CA ALA A 270 6.17 -10.10 -11.75
C ALA A 270 5.36 -11.30 -11.26
N LYS A 271 5.58 -12.51 -11.82
CA LYS A 271 4.75 -13.69 -11.57
C LYS A 271 5.58 -14.89 -11.08
N GLY A 272 5.04 -15.65 -10.12
CA GLY A 272 5.57 -16.96 -9.71
C GLY A 272 6.36 -16.97 -8.39
N ARG A 273 6.49 -18.16 -7.77
CA ARG A 273 7.22 -18.36 -6.50
C ARG A 273 8.74 -18.49 -6.70
N GLY A 274 9.22 -18.65 -7.92
CA GLY A 274 10.64 -18.78 -8.27
C GLY A 274 11.31 -17.48 -8.75
N SER A 275 10.61 -16.34 -8.71
CA SER A 275 11.12 -15.08 -9.27
C SER A 275 12.10 -14.32 -8.36
N TYR A 276 12.47 -14.88 -7.20
CA TYR A 276 13.30 -14.22 -6.19
C TYR A 276 14.65 -13.76 -6.76
N ASP A 277 15.41 -14.67 -7.38
CA ASP A 277 16.78 -14.38 -7.83
C ASP A 277 16.80 -13.34 -8.96
N LEU A 278 15.84 -13.39 -9.89
CA LEU A 278 15.71 -12.38 -10.93
C LEU A 278 15.25 -11.03 -10.37
N THR A 279 14.29 -11.03 -9.44
CA THR A 279 13.81 -9.79 -8.80
C THR A 279 14.94 -9.12 -8.02
N LEU A 280 15.79 -9.92 -7.35
CA LEU A 280 16.95 -9.41 -6.63
C LEU A 280 17.97 -8.79 -7.60
N ARG A 281 18.40 -9.52 -8.64
CA ARG A 281 19.34 -8.97 -9.63
C ARG A 281 18.79 -7.72 -10.33
N LEU A 282 17.48 -7.68 -10.59
CA LEU A 282 16.82 -6.51 -11.16
C LEU A 282 16.76 -5.33 -10.18
N PHE A 283 16.58 -5.58 -8.88
CA PHE A 283 16.66 -4.56 -7.84
C PHE A 283 18.06 -3.92 -7.79
N GLU A 284 19.12 -4.74 -7.85
CA GLU A 284 20.51 -4.27 -7.86
C GLU A 284 20.83 -3.49 -9.14
N ALA A 285 20.39 -3.98 -10.30
CA ALA A 285 20.53 -3.27 -11.56
C ALA A 285 19.78 -1.93 -11.57
N ALA A 286 18.58 -1.88 -10.97
CA ALA A 286 17.81 -0.65 -10.87
C ALA A 286 18.49 0.40 -10.00
N ASP A 287 19.15 -0.02 -8.91
CA ASP A 287 20.00 0.89 -8.13
C ASP A 287 21.23 1.35 -8.92
N TYR A 288 21.92 0.43 -9.59
CA TYR A 288 23.11 0.71 -10.39
C TYR A 288 22.83 1.76 -11.49
N TYR A 289 21.71 1.62 -12.21
CA TYR A 289 21.28 2.56 -13.25
C TYR A 289 20.42 3.73 -12.73
N LEU A 290 20.30 3.90 -11.41
CA LEU A 290 19.57 5.01 -10.77
C LEU A 290 18.08 5.12 -11.20
N ILE A 291 17.40 3.98 -11.37
CA ILE A 291 15.98 3.91 -11.75
C ILE A 291 15.12 3.62 -10.51
N GLU A 292 14.87 4.67 -9.71
CA GLU A 292 14.24 4.54 -8.38
C GLU A 292 12.87 3.85 -8.41
N ARG A 293 12.05 4.11 -9.43
CA ARG A 293 10.73 3.48 -9.55
C ARG A 293 10.82 1.96 -9.73
N LEU A 294 11.70 1.50 -10.61
CA LEU A 294 11.95 0.07 -10.81
C LEU A 294 12.51 -0.58 -9.54
N LYS A 295 13.44 0.10 -8.87
CA LYS A 295 14.00 -0.35 -7.60
C LYS A 295 12.91 -0.55 -6.54
N LEU A 296 12.00 0.40 -6.39
CA LEU A 296 10.88 0.29 -5.44
C LEU A 296 9.87 -0.79 -5.83
N MET A 297 9.60 -0.98 -7.12
CA MET A 297 8.75 -2.10 -7.60
C MET A 297 9.37 -3.45 -7.26
N CYS A 298 10.68 -3.61 -7.49
CA CYS A 298 11.41 -4.81 -7.11
C CYS A 298 11.43 -4.99 -5.58
N ALA A 299 11.64 -3.92 -4.81
CA ALA A 299 11.60 -3.96 -3.34
C ALA A 299 10.23 -4.43 -2.81
N CYS A 300 9.14 -3.92 -3.38
CA CYS A 300 7.80 -4.41 -3.05
C CYS A 300 7.67 -5.91 -3.32
N ARG A 301 8.20 -6.38 -4.45
CA ARG A 301 8.18 -7.79 -4.83
C ARG A 301 9.06 -8.66 -3.92
N LEU A 302 10.25 -8.20 -3.57
CA LEU A 302 11.14 -8.85 -2.58
C LEU A 302 10.48 -8.99 -1.21
N GLY A 303 9.60 -8.04 -0.85
CA GLY A 303 8.79 -8.09 0.36
C GLY A 303 7.90 -9.34 0.46
N ASP A 304 7.44 -9.90 -0.67
CA ASP A 304 6.65 -11.14 -0.69
C ASP A 304 7.49 -12.38 -0.32
N PHE A 305 8.82 -12.29 -0.41
CA PHE A 305 9.74 -13.38 -0.14
C PHE A 305 10.35 -13.34 1.26
N ILE A 306 9.93 -12.41 2.12
CA ILE A 306 10.41 -12.34 3.51
C ILE A 306 9.86 -13.53 4.31
N LYS A 307 10.76 -14.45 4.68
CA LYS A 307 10.53 -15.61 5.54
C LYS A 307 11.76 -15.86 6.41
N ASP A 308 11.66 -16.80 7.35
CA ASP A 308 12.72 -17.09 8.32
C ASP A 308 14.07 -17.39 7.63
N SER A 309 14.05 -18.03 6.46
CA SER A 309 15.26 -18.39 5.71
C SER A 309 15.84 -17.27 4.83
N THR A 310 15.14 -16.14 4.64
CA THR A 310 15.53 -15.08 3.70
C THR A 310 15.64 -13.70 4.33
N VAL A 311 15.01 -13.48 5.50
CA VAL A 311 14.95 -12.17 6.16
C VAL A 311 16.34 -11.57 6.43
N ASP A 312 17.33 -12.42 6.76
CA ASP A 312 18.68 -11.96 7.05
C ASP A 312 19.37 -11.41 5.80
N ALA A 313 19.30 -12.15 4.69
CA ALA A 313 19.87 -11.72 3.41
C ALA A 313 19.17 -10.47 2.86
N LEU A 314 17.84 -10.45 2.89
CA LEU A 314 17.05 -9.31 2.41
C LEU A 314 17.28 -8.05 3.25
N MET A 315 17.50 -8.19 4.56
CA MET A 315 17.84 -7.06 5.42
C MET A 315 19.18 -6.44 5.03
N VAL A 316 20.18 -7.26 4.73
CA VAL A 316 21.52 -6.81 4.32
C VAL A 316 21.44 -6.07 2.99
N ILE A 317 20.80 -6.67 2.00
CA ILE A 317 20.56 -6.04 0.69
C ILE A 317 19.82 -4.71 0.87
N ALA A 318 18.79 -4.66 1.72
CA ALA A 318 18.06 -3.42 1.94
C ALA A 318 18.90 -2.32 2.60
N GLU A 319 19.85 -2.67 3.48
CA GLU A 319 20.79 -1.72 4.07
C GLU A 319 21.85 -1.27 3.06
N ASP A 320 22.46 -2.20 2.33
CA ASP A 320 23.53 -1.93 1.35
C ASP A 320 23.05 -1.00 0.24
N TYR A 321 21.85 -1.25 -0.28
CA TYR A 321 21.21 -0.43 -1.32
C TYR A 321 20.31 0.67 -0.75
N SER A 322 20.41 0.99 0.54
CA SER A 322 19.69 2.10 1.20
C SER A 322 18.15 2.09 1.00
N CYS A 323 17.53 0.91 0.84
CA CYS A 323 16.10 0.75 0.67
C CYS A 323 15.38 0.67 2.04
N LYS A 324 14.99 1.84 2.56
CA LYS A 324 14.40 1.98 3.91
C LYS A 324 13.13 1.16 4.10
N ASP A 325 12.27 1.08 3.09
CA ASP A 325 10.98 0.38 3.17
C ASP A 325 11.15 -1.13 3.25
N LEU A 326 12.05 -1.72 2.44
CA LEU A 326 12.36 -3.15 2.50
C LEU A 326 13.06 -3.51 3.81
N ALA A 327 13.99 -2.67 4.27
CA ALA A 327 14.67 -2.86 5.55
C ALA A 327 13.64 -2.81 6.71
N GLN A 328 12.68 -1.89 6.65
CA GLN A 328 11.61 -1.81 7.65
C GLN A 328 10.69 -3.03 7.61
N ALA A 329 10.37 -3.55 6.43
CA ALA A 329 9.61 -4.78 6.29
C ALA A 329 10.32 -5.97 6.93
N CYS A 330 11.64 -6.11 6.72
CA CYS A 330 12.47 -7.13 7.35
C CYS A 330 12.51 -6.98 8.88
N ARG A 331 12.71 -5.76 9.40
CA ARG A 331 12.67 -5.47 10.85
C ARG A 331 11.33 -5.85 11.48
N ASN A 332 10.23 -5.48 10.82
CA ASN A 332 8.89 -5.81 11.29
C ASN A 332 8.66 -7.33 11.33
N PHE A 333 9.19 -8.06 10.35
CA PHE A 333 9.12 -9.52 10.32
C PHE A 333 9.95 -10.15 11.45
N ALA A 334 11.21 -9.74 11.60
CA ALA A 334 12.10 -10.26 12.64
C ALA A 334 11.54 -10.02 14.06
N ALA A 335 11.01 -8.81 14.32
CA ALA A 335 10.37 -8.48 15.59
C ALA A 335 9.16 -9.38 15.91
N ARG A 336 8.34 -9.71 14.90
CA ARG A 336 7.19 -10.64 15.08
C ARG A 336 7.61 -12.07 15.36
N ARG A 337 8.77 -12.50 14.85
CA ARG A 337 9.30 -13.86 15.01
C ARG A 337 10.24 -14.01 16.21
N GLY A 338 10.57 -12.92 16.91
CA GLY A 338 11.56 -12.93 17.98
C GLY A 338 13.00 -13.19 17.51
N LEU A 339 13.30 -12.91 16.23
CA LEU A 339 14.63 -13.11 15.66
C LEU A 339 15.56 -11.95 16.06
N SER A 340 16.77 -12.26 16.51
CA SER A 340 17.78 -11.26 16.86
C SER A 340 18.55 -10.79 15.63
N LEU A 341 18.24 -9.58 15.17
CA LEU A 341 18.93 -8.93 14.04
C LEU A 341 20.42 -8.64 14.32
N ALA A 342 20.83 -8.62 15.59
CA ALA A 342 22.21 -8.33 16.01
C ALA A 342 23.22 -9.46 15.71
N ALA A 343 22.74 -10.68 15.45
CA ALA A 343 23.57 -11.82 15.06
C ALA A 343 23.96 -11.77 13.56
N ILE A 344 23.14 -11.09 12.74
CA ILE A 344 23.28 -11.02 11.27
C ILE A 344 24.48 -10.13 10.90
N LYS A 345 24.59 -8.95 11.52
CA LYS A 345 25.76 -8.05 11.34
C LYS A 345 27.08 -8.72 11.75
N ARG A 346 27.05 -9.62 12.75
CA ARG A 346 28.25 -10.35 13.21
C ARG A 346 28.69 -11.49 12.29
N ARG A 347 27.78 -12.11 11.53
CA ARG A 347 28.13 -13.21 10.59
C ARG A 347 28.70 -12.73 9.26
N LEU A 348 28.44 -11.49 8.85
CA LEU A 348 28.88 -10.94 7.57
C LEU A 348 30.18 -10.12 7.65
N VAL A 349 30.46 -9.47 8.79
CA VAL A 349 31.77 -8.84 9.02
C VAL A 349 32.91 -9.87 8.98
N SER A 350 32.63 -11.15 9.27
CA SER A 350 33.62 -12.23 9.13
C SER A 350 33.71 -12.84 7.71
N SER A 351 32.86 -12.44 6.76
CA SER A 351 32.72 -13.07 5.44
C SER A 351 32.95 -12.14 4.25
N ALA A 352 32.95 -10.82 4.43
CA ALA A 352 33.11 -9.87 3.34
C ALA A 352 34.50 -9.20 3.35
N ALA A 353 35.33 -9.55 2.37
CA ALA A 353 36.42 -8.69 1.93
C ALA A 353 35.82 -7.39 1.33
N PRO A 354 36.49 -6.24 1.46
CA PRO A 354 35.90 -4.96 1.07
C PRO A 354 35.95 -4.79 -0.45
N ALA A 355 34.87 -5.13 -1.16
CA ALA A 355 34.62 -4.63 -2.51
C ALA A 355 34.08 -3.20 -2.43
N THR A 356 35.01 -2.32 -2.09
CA THR A 356 35.13 -0.90 -2.44
C THR A 356 33.85 -0.15 -2.85
N ARG A 357 33.34 0.66 -1.90
CA ARG A 357 32.79 1.98 -2.21
C ARG A 357 33.80 2.76 -3.05
N ARG A 358 33.55 2.95 -4.34
CA ARG A 358 33.97 4.09 -5.16
C ARG A 358 33.29 3.96 -6.50
N ILE A 359 32.35 4.85 -6.80
CA ILE A 359 32.20 5.55 -8.09
C ILE A 359 31.31 6.76 -7.78
N MET A 360 31.96 7.87 -7.46
CA MET A 360 31.60 9.24 -7.85
C MET A 360 32.85 10.08 -7.62
N ASP A 361 33.91 9.78 -8.39
CA ASP A 361 34.89 10.79 -8.75
C ASP A 361 34.73 10.98 -10.27
N VAL A 362 33.83 11.89 -10.63
CA VAL A 362 33.85 12.52 -11.94
C VAL A 362 35.17 13.32 -11.97
N PRO A 363 36.09 13.08 -12.92
CA PRO A 363 37.33 13.83 -12.95
C PRO A 363 37.02 15.31 -13.20
N ALA A 364 37.43 16.17 -12.27
CA ALA A 364 37.40 17.61 -12.47
C ALA A 364 38.24 17.97 -13.70
N PRO A 365 37.80 18.94 -14.53
CA PRO A 365 38.57 19.35 -15.69
C PRO A 365 39.92 19.91 -15.25
N SER A 366 41.00 19.32 -15.76
CA SER A 366 42.32 19.93 -15.72
C SER A 366 42.28 21.21 -16.55
N THR A 367 42.13 22.36 -15.90
CA THR A 367 42.46 23.65 -16.50
C THR A 367 43.97 23.76 -16.59
N SER A 368 44.53 23.51 -17.77
CA SER A 368 45.89 23.94 -18.10
C SER A 368 46.08 24.01 -19.61
N GLY A 369 46.36 25.23 -20.09
CA GLY A 369 46.95 25.49 -21.41
C GLY A 369 45.98 26.11 -22.40
#